data_AF-A0A9E3KKE3-F1
#
_entry.id   AF-A0A9E3KKE3-F1
#
_cell.length_a   1.000
_cell.length_b   1.000
_cell.length_c   1.000
_cell.angle_alpha   90.00
_cell.angle_beta   90.00
_cell.angle_gamma   90.00
#
_symmetry.space_group_name_H-M   'P 1'
#
loop_
_entity.id
_entity.type
_entity.pdbx_description
1 polymer ?
#
loop_
_entity_poly.entity_id
_entity_poly.type
_entity_poly.pdbx_seq_one_letter_code
_entity_poly.pdbx_strand_id
1 'polypeptide(L)'
;MQQANTTGVRLTDEAILDHIRTLRNNLIKDFLDERFLISYFSEVYNRKELTNVKIEFIKRDLKEMLIHPVDLKHYNDLIIQLRETNSASLAEKNEKLFYADVEKVFKQYI
;
A
#
# COMPACT_ATOMS: atom_id res chain seq x y z
N MET A 1 -25.09 12.38 -37.19
CA MET A 1 -23.94 12.03 -36.33
C MET A 1 -24.21 12.64 -34.96
N GLN A 2 -24.62 11.83 -33.99
CA GLN A 2 -24.85 12.30 -32.61
C GLN A 2 -23.55 12.12 -31.84
N GLN A 3 -23.02 13.22 -31.31
CA GLN A 3 -21.86 13.22 -30.42
C GLN A 3 -22.30 12.61 -29.08
N ALA A 4 -21.64 11.52 -28.69
CA ALA A 4 -21.79 10.96 -27.35
C ALA A 4 -21.10 11.89 -26.35
N ASN A 5 -21.89 12.64 -25.58
CA ASN A 5 -21.42 13.31 -24.37
C ASN A 5 -21.09 12.24 -23.32
N THR A 6 -19.84 11.78 -23.30
CA THR A 6 -19.29 11.07 -22.15
C THR A 6 -18.95 12.10 -21.07
N THR A 7 -19.91 12.40 -20.21
CA THR A 7 -19.64 13.09 -18.95
C THR A 7 -18.80 12.14 -18.09
N GLY A 8 -17.48 12.12 -18.30
CA GLY A 8 -16.56 11.30 -17.54
C GLY A 8 -16.65 11.69 -16.07
N VAL A 9 -17.19 10.80 -15.24
CA VAL A 9 -17.17 10.96 -13.78
C VAL A 9 -15.70 10.94 -13.38
N ARG A 10 -15.11 12.13 -13.18
CA ARG A 10 -13.76 12.25 -12.62
C ARG A 10 -13.80 11.72 -11.20
N LEU A 11 -12.91 10.80 -10.87
CA LEU A 11 -12.70 10.36 -9.49
C LEU A 11 -12.42 11.59 -8.62
N THR A 12 -13.15 11.70 -7.50
CA THR A 12 -12.86 12.73 -6.51
C THR A 12 -11.58 12.38 -5.75
N ASP A 13 -10.94 13.38 -5.15
CA ASP A 13 -9.74 13.15 -4.35
C ASP A 13 -10.03 12.21 -3.17
N GLU A 14 -11.22 12.29 -2.56
CA GLU A 14 -11.62 11.36 -1.50
C GLU A 14 -11.69 9.91 -2.01
N ALA A 15 -12.25 9.68 -3.20
CA ALA A 15 -12.35 8.35 -3.79
C ALA A 15 -10.97 7.76 -4.13
N ILE A 16 -10.06 8.59 -4.65
CA ILE A 16 -8.67 8.19 -4.95
C ILE A 16 -7.96 7.80 -3.65
N LEU A 17 -8.06 8.63 -2.61
CA LEU A 17 -7.40 8.37 -1.34
C LEU A 17 -7.96 7.15 -0.63
N ASP A 18 -9.27 6.93 -0.71
CA ASP A 18 -9.89 5.74 -0.12
C ASP A 18 -9.50 4.46 -0.86
N HIS A 19 -9.36 4.53 -2.19
CA HIS A 19 -8.84 3.42 -2.99
C HIS A 19 -7.40 3.07 -2.61
N ILE A 20 -6.50 4.07 -2.55
CA ILE A 20 -5.11 3.87 -2.12
C ILE A 20 -5.05 3.30 -0.70
N ARG A 21 -5.85 3.85 0.23
CA ARG A 21 -5.95 3.35 1.60
C ARG A 21 -6.38 1.89 1.63
N THR A 22 -7.37 1.51 0.83
CA THR A 22 -7.87 0.14 0.75
C THR A 22 -6.78 -0.82 0.31
N LEU A 23 -6.06 -0.50 -0.77
CA LEU A 23 -4.98 -1.34 -1.28
C LEU A 23 -3.83 -1.47 -0.29
N ARG A 24 -3.38 -0.36 0.30
CA ARG A 24 -2.36 -0.35 1.35
C ARG A 24 -2.79 -1.22 2.53
N ASN A 25 -4.01 -1.06 3.00
CA ASN A 25 -4.51 -1.79 4.17
C ASN A 25 -4.73 -3.28 3.87
N ASN A 26 -5.05 -3.66 2.64
CA ASN A 26 -5.11 -5.07 2.24
C ASN A 26 -3.71 -5.70 2.26
N LEU A 27 -2.71 -5.03 1.68
CA LEU A 27 -1.32 -5.50 1.73
C LEU A 27 -0.83 -5.65 3.18
N ILE A 28 -1.10 -4.65 4.03
CA ILE A 28 -0.73 -4.70 5.45
C ILE A 28 -1.37 -5.91 6.15
N LYS A 29 -2.63 -6.24 5.85
CA LYS A 29 -3.30 -7.42 6.43
C LYS A 29 -2.65 -8.72 6.02
N ASP A 30 -2.16 -8.83 4.78
CA ASP A 30 -1.40 -10.01 4.34
C ASP A 30 -0.13 -10.18 5.19
N PHE A 31 0.55 -9.08 5.51
CA PHE A 31 1.71 -9.06 6.41
C PHE A 31 1.39 -9.28 7.89
N LEU A 32 0.12 -9.33 8.30
CA LEU A 32 -0.26 -9.78 9.64
C LEU A 32 -0.30 -11.32 9.73
N ASP A 33 -0.35 -12.04 8.61
CA ASP A 33 -0.05 -13.49 8.59
C ASP A 33 1.45 -13.68 8.77
N GLU A 34 1.80 -14.40 9.83
CA GLU A 34 3.19 -14.61 10.23
C GLU A 34 4.01 -15.36 9.18
N ARG A 35 3.41 -16.32 8.46
CA ARG A 35 4.13 -17.09 7.43
C ARG A 35 4.49 -16.18 6.26
N PHE A 36 3.56 -15.32 5.83
CA PHE A 36 3.83 -14.37 4.76
C PHE A 36 4.90 -13.34 5.18
N LEU A 37 4.78 -12.79 6.39
CA LEU A 37 5.77 -11.86 6.96
C LEU A 37 7.17 -12.47 6.97
N ILE A 38 7.34 -13.66 7.56
CA ILE A 38 8.64 -14.32 7.65
C ILE A 38 9.20 -14.63 6.27
N SER A 39 8.37 -15.15 5.36
CA SER A 39 8.78 -15.50 4.00
C SER A 39 9.32 -14.28 3.26
N TYR A 40 8.54 -13.20 3.22
CA TYR A 40 8.92 -11.98 2.52
C TYR A 40 10.15 -11.31 3.16
N PHE A 41 10.19 -11.21 4.49
CA PHE A 41 11.33 -10.58 5.18
C PHE A 41 12.64 -11.31 4.90
N SER A 42 12.60 -12.65 4.92
CA SER A 42 13.78 -13.48 4.66
C SER A 42 14.26 -13.34 3.21
N GLU A 43 13.32 -13.29 2.26
CA GLU A 43 13.60 -13.10 0.83
C GLU A 43 14.22 -11.72 0.55
N VAL A 44 13.61 -10.65 1.06
CA VAL A 44 14.02 -9.27 0.76
C VAL A 44 15.30 -8.87 1.47
N TYR A 45 15.51 -9.31 2.72
CA TYR A 45 16.65 -8.86 3.54
C TYR A 45 17.77 -9.89 3.67
N ASN A 46 17.62 -11.09 3.09
CA ASN A 46 18.59 -12.17 3.17
C ASN A 46 19.02 -12.48 4.62
N ARG A 47 18.05 -12.43 5.55
CA ARG A 47 18.23 -12.69 6.98
C ARG A 47 17.54 -14.00 7.34
N LYS A 48 18.21 -14.82 8.16
CA LYS A 48 17.73 -16.18 8.43
C LYS A 48 16.53 -16.25 9.35
N GLU A 49 16.41 -15.40 10.37
CA GLU A 49 15.29 -15.53 11.32
C GLU A 49 14.87 -14.20 11.95
N LEU A 50 13.56 -13.94 11.95
CA LEU A 50 12.91 -13.01 12.85
C LEU A 50 12.55 -13.75 14.15
N THR A 51 13.02 -13.25 15.29
CA THR A 51 12.58 -13.77 16.59
C THR A 51 11.10 -13.48 16.80
N ASN A 52 10.38 -14.31 17.57
CA ASN A 52 8.98 -14.08 17.93
C ASN A 52 8.73 -12.68 18.51
N VAL A 53 9.65 -12.15 19.31
CA VAL A 53 9.56 -10.79 19.86
C VAL A 53 9.55 -9.73 18.76
N LYS A 54 10.47 -9.82 17.78
CA LYS A 54 10.49 -8.93 16.60
C LYS A 54 9.22 -9.07 15.76
N ILE A 55 8.71 -10.30 15.58
CA ILE A 55 7.47 -10.54 14.83
C ILE A 55 6.30 -9.79 15.48
N GLU A 56 6.15 -9.88 16.80
CA GLU A 56 5.05 -9.20 17.50
C GLU A 56 5.18 -7.68 17.47
N PHE A 57 6.40 -7.14 17.56
CA PHE A 57 6.62 -5.71 17.37
C PHE A 57 6.30 -5.24 15.95
N ILE A 58 6.75 -5.98 14.93
CA ILE A 58 6.41 -5.67 13.53
C ILE A 58 4.89 -5.70 13.33
N LYS A 59 4.19 -6.73 13.81
CA LYS A 59 2.72 -6.84 13.69
C LYS A 59 2.01 -5.69 14.40
N ARG A 60 2.52 -5.23 15.55
CA ARG A 60 1.97 -4.05 16.26
C ARG A 60 2.09 -2.81 15.40
N ASP A 61 3.27 -2.53 14.87
CA ASP A 61 3.53 -1.32 14.09
C ASP A 61 2.77 -1.34 12.74
N LEU A 62 2.61 -2.52 12.13
CA LEU A 62 1.72 -2.72 10.98
C LEU A 62 0.24 -2.46 11.30
N LYS A 63 -0.24 -2.89 12.48
CA LYS A 63 -1.60 -2.59 12.93
C LYS A 63 -1.81 -1.09 13.14
N GLU A 64 -0.81 -0.38 13.66
CA GLU A 64 -0.85 1.08 13.74
C GLU A 64 -0.98 1.70 12.35
N MET A 65 -0.22 1.22 11.35
CA MET A 65 -0.34 1.72 9.97
C MET A 65 -1.74 1.60 9.35
N LEU A 66 -2.56 0.62 9.77
CA LEU A 66 -3.92 0.47 9.26
C LEU A 66 -4.81 1.69 9.55
N ILE A 67 -4.56 2.39 10.66
CA ILE A 67 -5.33 3.56 11.11
C ILE A 67 -4.68 4.89 10.69
N HIS A 68 -3.42 4.88 10.25
CA HIS A 68 -2.75 6.09 9.80
C HIS A 68 -3.33 6.60 8.47
N PRO A 69 -3.40 7.93 8.28
CA PRO A 69 -3.76 8.50 6.99
C PRO A 69 -2.77 8.07 5.90
N VAL A 70 -3.20 8.15 4.65
CA VAL A 70 -2.33 7.91 3.49
C VAL A 70 -1.32 9.06 3.40
N ASP A 71 -0.05 8.73 3.20
CA ASP A 71 1.00 9.73 2.98
C ASP A 71 0.83 10.36 1.58
N LEU A 72 0.24 11.55 1.53
CA LEU A 72 -0.03 12.27 0.29
C LEU A 72 1.23 12.56 -0.52
N LYS A 73 2.39 12.73 0.15
CA LYS A 73 3.65 13.01 -0.53
C LYS A 73 4.19 11.74 -1.18
N HIS A 74 4.12 10.61 -0.48
CA HIS A 74 4.56 9.31 -1.00
C HIS A 74 3.71 8.85 -2.19
N TYR A 75 2.40 9.09 -2.16
CA TYR A 75 1.47 8.67 -3.21
C TYR A 75 1.15 9.75 -4.26
N ASN A 76 1.81 10.91 -4.22
CA ASN A 76 1.46 12.07 -5.06
C ASN A 76 1.37 11.72 -6.56
N ASP A 77 2.36 11.00 -7.09
CA ASP A 77 2.41 10.68 -8.51
C ASP A 77 1.30 9.71 -8.91
N LEU A 78 0.97 8.75 -8.04
CA LEU A 78 -0.16 7.84 -8.24
C LEU A 78 -1.49 8.60 -8.19
N ILE A 79 -1.65 9.55 -7.28
CA ILE A 79 -2.85 10.39 -7.16
C ILE A 79 -3.05 11.21 -8.45
N ILE A 80 -1.97 11.84 -8.96
CA ILE A 80 -2.01 12.60 -10.22
C ILE A 80 -2.42 11.68 -11.37
N GLN A 81 -1.79 10.51 -11.50
CA GLN A 81 -2.11 9.56 -12.56
C GLN A 81 -3.56 9.06 -12.49
N LEU A 82 -4.07 8.71 -11.31
CA LEU A 82 -5.45 8.26 -11.11
C LEU A 82 -6.45 9.37 -11.47
N ARG A 83 -6.13 10.62 -11.13
CA ARG A 83 -6.93 11.80 -11.46
C ARG A 83 -6.98 12.07 -12.97
N GLU A 84 -5.86 11.93 -13.67
CA GLU A 84 -5.73 12.23 -15.09
C GLU A 84 -6.32 11.13 -15.99
N THR A 85 -6.13 9.87 -15.61
CA THR A 85 -6.52 8.70 -16.44
C THR A 85 -7.89 8.14 -16.10
N ASN A 86 -8.44 8.50 -14.94
CA ASN A 86 -9.67 7.94 -14.38
C ASN A 86 -9.67 6.40 -14.31
N SER A 87 -8.49 5.79 -14.19
CA SER A 87 -8.30 4.35 -14.31
C SER A 87 -7.77 3.73 -13.02
N ALA A 88 -8.63 3.00 -12.30
CA ALA A 88 -8.26 2.33 -11.05
C ALA A 88 -7.21 1.20 -11.22
N SER A 89 -7.03 0.66 -12.44
CA SER A 89 -6.06 -0.42 -12.71
C SER A 89 -4.60 0.02 -12.63
N LEU A 90 -4.32 1.31 -12.51
CA LEU A 90 -2.96 1.82 -12.32
C LEU A 90 -2.40 1.50 -10.94
N ALA A 91 -3.24 1.28 -9.93
CA ALA A 91 -2.75 1.01 -8.59
C ALA A 91 -2.02 -0.36 -8.49
N GLU A 92 -2.44 -1.36 -9.27
CA GLU A 92 -1.77 -2.67 -9.39
C GLU A 92 -0.37 -2.53 -10.01
N LYS A 93 -0.19 -1.63 -10.98
CA LYS A 93 1.14 -1.36 -11.58
C LYS A 93 2.10 -0.64 -10.62
N ASN A 94 1.56 -0.07 -9.55
CA ASN A 94 2.29 0.71 -8.56
C ASN A 94 2.46 -0.05 -7.24
N GLU A 95 2.30 -1.37 -7.22
CA GLU A 95 2.47 -2.26 -6.07
C GLU A 95 3.72 -1.93 -5.23
N LYS A 96 4.84 -1.60 -5.88
CA LYS A 96 6.10 -1.22 -5.21
C LYS A 96 5.96 -0.06 -4.23
N LEU A 97 5.08 0.92 -4.49
CA LEU A 97 4.84 2.03 -3.56
C LEU A 97 4.23 1.52 -2.24
N PHE A 98 3.34 0.54 -2.31
CA PHE A 98 2.69 -0.03 -1.14
C PHE A 98 3.66 -0.90 -0.34
N TYR A 99 4.48 -1.71 -1.02
CA TYR A 99 5.56 -2.46 -0.36
C TYR A 99 6.58 -1.54 0.31
N ALA A 100 6.91 -0.39 -0.29
CA ALA A 100 7.82 0.57 0.31
C ALA A 100 7.31 1.10 1.68
N ASP A 101 6.00 1.21 1.88
CA ASP A 101 5.44 1.58 3.18
C ASP A 101 5.65 0.49 4.24
N VAL A 102 5.42 -0.77 3.88
CA VAL A 102 5.68 -1.91 4.77
C VAL A 102 7.17 -2.06 5.08
N GLU A 103 8.03 -1.87 4.08
CA GLU A 103 9.48 -1.92 4.26
C GLU A 103 10.00 -0.85 5.22
N LYS A 104 9.37 0.33 5.32
CA LYS A 104 9.73 1.35 6.31
C LYS A 104 9.58 0.82 7.75
N VAL A 105 8.61 -0.07 8.00
CA VAL A 105 8.49 -0.76 9.30
C VAL A 105 9.59 -1.79 9.44
N PHE A 106 9.77 -2.66 8.44
CA PHE A 106 10.75 -3.74 8.52
C PHE A 106 12.18 -3.24 8.74
N LYS A 107 12.56 -2.13 8.12
CA LYS A 107 13.89 -1.51 8.28
C LYS A 107 14.22 -1.09 9.70
N GLN A 108 13.22 -0.94 10.58
CA GLN A 108 13.45 -0.63 12.00
C GLN A 108 13.91 -1.85 12.82
N TYR A 109 13.81 -3.06 12.26
CA TYR A 109 14.09 -4.32 12.94
C TYR A 109 15.25 -5.13 12.35
N ILE A 110 15.98 -4.54 11.39
CA ILE A 110 17.18 -5.12 10.75
C ILE A 110 18.42 -4.72 11.52
#